data_AF-A0A1R3WRV5-F1
#
_entry.id   AF-A0A1R3WRV5-F1
#
_cell.length_a   1.000
_cell.length_b   1.000
_cell.length_c   1.000
_cell.angle_alpha   90.00
_cell.angle_beta   90.00
_cell.angle_gamma   90.00
#
_symmetry.space_group_name_H-M   'P 1'
#
loop_
_entity.id
_entity.type
_entity.pdbx_description
1 polymer ?
#
loop_
_entity_poly.entity_id
_entity_poly.type
_entity_poly.pdbx_seq_one_letter_code
_entity_poly.pdbx_strand_id
1 'polypeptide(L)'
;MRKLAIITTAMLLFATTASALTLAECRRITHISHGGEYGHRDLGEGRVMWTHWWTQEGSYKGYALVECATGEMLSFRAAEENMGPESAFDRTDDVREVLERHQSGSRVFATFERIAADLAFMTRDLAITTETTETCACAAAYPELRGDKTEFVLAG
;
A
#
# COMPACT_ATOMS: atom_id res chain seq x y z
N MET A 1 -67.12 23.28 10.85
CA MET A 1 -66.11 22.94 9.83
C MET A 1 -64.73 22.99 10.49
N ARG A 2 -64.06 21.85 10.70
CA ARG A 2 -62.79 21.75 11.45
C ARG A 2 -61.71 21.36 10.43
N LYS A 3 -60.81 22.29 10.10
CA LYS A 3 -59.71 22.06 9.14
C LYS A 3 -58.52 21.43 9.90
N LEU A 4 -58.23 20.17 9.63
CA LEU A 4 -56.98 19.52 10.04
C LEU A 4 -55.86 20.01 9.11
N ALA A 5 -54.86 20.68 9.67
CA ALA A 5 -53.61 20.97 8.99
C ALA A 5 -52.73 19.73 9.07
N ILE A 6 -52.45 19.12 7.92
CA ILE A 6 -51.46 18.04 7.78
C ILE A 6 -50.10 18.73 7.69
N ILE A 7 -49.28 18.58 8.73
CA ILE A 7 -47.89 19.04 8.73
C ILE A 7 -47.07 17.92 8.09
N THR A 8 -46.70 18.12 6.83
CA THR A 8 -45.82 17.22 6.09
C THR A 8 -44.38 17.52 6.50
N THR A 9 -43.82 16.75 7.43
CA THR A 9 -42.41 16.86 7.82
C THR A 9 -41.53 16.28 6.72
N ALA A 10 -40.90 17.13 5.92
CA ALA A 10 -39.90 16.71 4.93
C ALA A 10 -38.59 16.35 5.66
N MET A 11 -38.27 15.07 5.67
CA MET A 11 -37.02 14.55 6.22
C MET A 11 -35.90 14.76 5.19
N LEU A 12 -35.08 15.80 5.40
CA LEU A 12 -33.89 16.05 4.59
C LEU A 12 -32.82 15.01 4.95
N LEU A 13 -32.63 14.01 4.10
CA LEU A 13 -31.48 13.11 4.13
C LEU A 13 -30.25 13.91 3.73
N PHE A 14 -29.44 14.30 4.71
CA PHE A 14 -28.09 14.78 4.46
C PHE A 14 -27.24 13.60 3.98
N ALA A 15 -27.04 13.50 2.67
CA ALA A 15 -26.02 12.63 2.10
C ALA A 15 -24.66 13.18 2.55
N THR A 16 -24.07 12.57 3.58
CA THR A 16 -22.68 12.83 3.93
C THR A 16 -21.83 12.29 2.79
N THR A 17 -21.23 13.19 2.01
CA THR A 17 -20.22 12.81 1.02
C THR A 17 -18.99 12.35 1.78
N ALA A 18 -18.85 11.04 1.99
CA ALA A 18 -17.56 10.48 2.39
C ALA A 18 -16.56 10.86 1.29
N SER A 19 -15.52 11.62 1.65
CA SER A 19 -14.46 11.94 0.71
C SER A 19 -13.71 10.64 0.39
N ALA A 20 -13.47 10.38 -0.89
CA ALA A 20 -12.69 9.22 -1.31
C ALA A 20 -11.27 9.34 -0.74
N LEU A 21 -10.80 8.28 -0.11
CA LEU A 21 -9.45 8.16 0.43
C LEU A 21 -8.42 8.40 -0.68
N THR A 22 -7.39 9.19 -0.40
CA THR A 22 -6.30 9.46 -1.32
C THR A 22 -5.02 8.72 -0.91
N LEU A 23 -4.15 8.43 -1.87
CA LEU A 23 -2.84 7.80 -1.61
C LEU A 23 -1.97 8.61 -0.63
N ALA A 24 -2.15 9.94 -0.57
CA ALA A 24 -1.43 10.80 0.36
C ALA A 24 -1.80 10.51 1.83
N GLU A 25 -3.05 10.14 2.09
CA GLU A 25 -3.54 9.79 3.42
C GLU A 25 -3.03 8.42 3.91
N CYS A 26 -2.49 7.60 3.00
CA CYS A 26 -1.86 6.33 3.35
C CYS A 26 -0.48 6.48 3.99
N ARG A 27 0.10 7.69 3.97
CA ARG A 27 1.34 7.95 4.69
C ARG A 27 1.13 7.67 6.18
N ARG A 28 1.81 6.63 6.68
CA ARG A 28 1.70 6.20 8.07
C ARG A 28 3.03 6.34 8.77
N ILE A 29 3.03 6.93 9.96
CA ILE A 29 4.18 6.92 10.88
C ILE A 29 3.70 6.18 12.12
N THR A 30 4.16 4.94 12.31
CA THR A 30 3.78 4.12 13.47
C THR A 30 4.58 4.58 14.68
N HIS A 31 4.11 5.63 15.36
CA HIS A 31 4.85 6.36 16.39
C HIS A 31 6.11 7.04 15.80
N ILE A 32 6.50 8.23 16.28
CA ILE A 32 7.56 9.06 15.69
C ILE A 32 8.93 8.36 15.58
N SER A 33 9.10 7.17 16.18
CA SER A 33 10.39 6.53 16.38
C SER A 33 10.43 5.02 16.08
N HIS A 34 9.49 4.43 15.32
CA HIS A 34 9.52 2.97 15.12
C HIS A 34 9.48 2.58 13.64
N GLY A 35 8.55 3.09 12.84
CA GLY A 35 8.57 2.83 11.41
C GLY A 35 7.45 3.53 10.67
N GLY A 36 7.27 3.19 9.42
CA GLY A 36 6.19 3.76 8.65
C GLY A 36 6.22 3.41 7.19
N GLU A 37 5.27 4.04 6.50
CA GLU A 37 5.03 3.90 5.08
C GLU A 37 4.91 5.28 4.46
N TYR A 38 5.50 5.46 3.29
CA TYR A 38 5.36 6.68 2.51
C TYR A 38 5.58 6.41 1.02
N GLY A 39 5.32 7.41 0.19
CA GLY A 39 5.54 7.30 -1.25
C GLY A 39 4.59 6.31 -1.92
N HIS A 40 3.39 6.13 -1.38
CA HIS A 40 2.34 5.33 -1.99
C HIS A 40 2.01 5.87 -3.37
N ARG A 41 2.01 4.98 -4.36
CA ARG A 41 1.79 5.29 -5.77
C ARG A 41 0.95 4.22 -6.43
N ASP A 42 0.10 4.68 -7.33
CA ASP A 42 -0.57 3.83 -8.30
C ASP A 42 0.41 3.44 -9.41
N LEU A 43 0.49 2.14 -9.72
CA LEU A 43 1.30 1.59 -10.81
C LEU A 43 0.47 1.26 -12.06
N GLY A 44 -0.84 1.50 -12.03
CA GLY A 44 -1.77 1.11 -13.08
C GLY A 44 -2.24 -0.34 -12.94
N GLU A 45 -3.33 -0.67 -13.65
CA GLU A 45 -3.85 -2.04 -13.82
C GLU A 45 -4.09 -2.79 -12.49
N GLY A 46 -4.58 -2.08 -11.47
CA GLY A 46 -4.92 -2.67 -10.18
C GLY A 46 -3.72 -2.95 -9.27
N ARG A 47 -2.54 -2.38 -9.56
CA ARG A 47 -1.33 -2.54 -8.76
C ARG A 47 -0.93 -1.23 -8.09
N VAL A 48 -0.50 -1.32 -6.83
CA VAL A 48 0.03 -0.19 -6.06
C VAL A 48 1.41 -0.52 -5.47
N MET A 49 2.14 0.51 -5.06
CA MET A 49 3.44 0.36 -4.41
C MET A 49 3.70 1.44 -3.38
N TRP A 50 4.48 1.14 -2.34
CA TRP A 50 4.98 2.14 -1.39
C TRP A 50 6.35 1.77 -0.83
N THR A 51 6.99 2.72 -0.17
CA THR A 51 8.19 2.50 0.62
C THR A 51 7.80 2.26 2.08
N HIS A 52 8.37 1.23 2.70
CA HIS A 52 8.25 0.98 4.12
C HIS A 52 9.63 1.08 4.79
N TRP A 53 9.65 1.51 6.05
CA TRP A 53 10.89 1.74 6.79
C TRP A 53 10.73 1.49 8.28
N TRP A 54 11.86 1.30 8.95
CA TRP A 54 11.95 1.16 10.40
C TRP A 54 13.22 1.85 10.91
N THR A 55 13.15 2.44 12.10
CA THR A 55 14.33 2.93 12.82
C THR A 55 14.14 2.73 14.32
N GLN A 56 15.00 1.96 14.97
CA GLN A 56 15.14 1.95 16.44
C GLN A 56 16.59 1.65 16.82
N GLU A 57 16.93 0.38 16.99
CA GLU A 57 18.29 -0.11 17.28
C GLU A 57 19.05 -0.49 16.00
N GLY A 58 18.31 -0.56 14.89
CA GLY A 58 18.78 -0.66 13.52
C GLY A 58 17.78 0.05 12.60
N SER A 59 18.17 0.22 11.35
CA SER A 59 17.32 0.82 10.33
C SER A 59 17.20 -0.07 9.11
N TYR A 60 16.02 -0.05 8.49
CA TYR A 60 15.88 -0.58 7.14
C TYR A 60 14.93 0.30 6.33
N LYS A 61 15.06 0.18 5.01
CA LYS A 61 14.14 0.74 4.03
C LYS A 61 13.87 -0.31 2.96
N GLY A 62 12.62 -0.46 2.58
CA GLY A 62 12.15 -1.47 1.66
C GLY A 62 10.98 -1.00 0.82
N TYR A 63 10.50 -1.88 -0.03
CA TYR A 63 9.35 -1.62 -0.89
C TYR A 63 8.33 -2.74 -0.77
N ALA A 64 7.08 -2.35 -0.93
CA ALA A 64 5.94 -3.25 -1.00
C ALA A 64 5.18 -2.96 -2.29
N LEU A 65 4.88 -3.99 -3.07
CA LEU A 65 4.02 -3.94 -4.26
C LEU A 65 2.83 -4.87 -4.01
N VAL A 66 1.62 -4.44 -4.37
CA VAL A 66 0.39 -5.23 -4.15
C VAL A 66 -0.48 -5.27 -5.38
N GLU A 67 -0.98 -6.46 -5.72
CA GLU A 67 -2.13 -6.65 -6.59
C GLU A 67 -3.42 -6.44 -5.81
N CYS A 68 -4.14 -5.36 -6.08
CA CYS A 68 -5.32 -5.01 -5.30
C CYS A 68 -6.46 -6.02 -5.47
N ALA A 69 -6.60 -6.65 -6.64
CA ALA A 69 -7.62 -7.67 -6.85
C ALA A 69 -7.36 -8.94 -6.02
N THR A 70 -6.16 -9.52 -6.11
CA THR A 70 -5.85 -10.82 -5.48
C THR A 70 -5.37 -10.67 -4.04
N GLY A 71 -4.87 -9.50 -3.65
CA GLY A 71 -4.15 -9.31 -2.38
C GLY A 71 -2.73 -9.85 -2.40
N GLU A 72 -2.23 -10.35 -3.54
CA GLU A 72 -0.84 -10.78 -3.63
C GLU A 72 0.09 -9.59 -3.37
N MET A 73 1.13 -9.81 -2.57
CA MET A 73 2.06 -8.77 -2.15
C MET A 73 3.50 -9.24 -2.28
N LEU A 74 4.34 -8.46 -2.94
CA LEU A 74 5.80 -8.60 -2.92
C LEU A 74 6.39 -7.56 -1.97
N SER A 75 7.18 -7.99 -1.01
CA SER A 75 7.89 -7.10 -0.08
C SER A 75 9.36 -7.51 0.09
N PHE A 76 10.22 -6.52 0.33
CA PHE A 76 11.66 -6.75 0.51
C PHE A 76 12.35 -5.50 1.07
N ARG A 77 13.52 -5.69 1.70
CA ARG A 77 14.41 -4.62 2.16
C ARG A 77 15.46 -4.32 1.10
N ALA A 78 15.61 -3.04 0.77
CA ALA A 78 16.58 -2.52 -0.20
C ALA A 78 17.81 -1.89 0.47
N ALA A 79 17.70 -1.53 1.75
CA ALA A 79 18.81 -1.06 2.56
C ALA A 79 18.59 -1.45 4.01
N GLU A 80 19.66 -1.79 4.71
CA GLU A 80 19.62 -1.94 6.16
C GLU A 80 20.97 -1.68 6.83
N GLU A 81 20.90 -1.20 8.06
CA GLU A 81 22.04 -0.92 8.93
C GLU A 81 21.71 -1.36 10.36
N ASN A 82 22.62 -2.08 11.01
CA ASN A 82 22.47 -2.55 12.39
C ASN A 82 21.19 -3.38 12.67
N MET A 83 20.67 -4.10 11.65
CA MET A 83 19.47 -4.95 11.78
C MET A 83 19.76 -6.39 12.23
N GLY A 84 21.02 -6.73 12.51
CA GLY A 84 21.43 -8.08 12.88
C GLY A 84 22.95 -8.28 12.76
N PRO A 85 23.43 -9.53 12.73
CA PRO A 85 24.85 -9.85 12.58
C PRO A 85 25.38 -9.65 11.15
N GLU A 86 24.48 -9.47 10.18
CA GLU A 86 24.84 -9.28 8.77
C GLU A 86 25.38 -7.88 8.53
N SER A 87 26.30 -7.75 7.55
CA SER A 87 26.85 -6.45 7.17
C SER A 87 25.76 -5.52 6.65
N ALA A 88 25.89 -4.23 6.98
CA ALA A 88 25.06 -3.18 6.41
C ALA A 88 25.16 -3.18 4.88
N PHE A 89 24.05 -2.83 4.23
CA PHE A 89 24.01 -2.68 2.78
C PHE A 89 23.03 -1.58 2.40
N ASP A 90 23.29 -0.92 1.28
CA ASP A 90 22.32 -0.05 0.63
C ASP A 90 22.35 -0.32 -0.87
N ARG A 91 21.24 -0.85 -1.37
CA ARG A 91 20.97 -1.16 -2.77
C ARG A 91 19.76 -0.37 -3.28
N THR A 92 19.40 0.72 -2.61
CA THR A 92 18.18 1.49 -2.91
C THR A 92 18.09 1.88 -4.39
N ASP A 93 19.18 2.41 -4.96
CA ASP A 93 19.19 2.86 -6.35
C ASP A 93 19.14 1.70 -7.36
N ASP A 94 19.91 0.63 -7.12
CA ASP A 94 19.90 -0.58 -7.96
C ASP A 94 18.49 -1.21 -8.00
N VAL A 95 17.86 -1.32 -6.84
CA VAL A 95 16.49 -1.82 -6.68
C VAL A 95 15.49 -0.93 -7.39
N ARG A 96 15.63 0.40 -7.26
CA ARG A 96 14.74 1.35 -7.93
C ARG A 96 14.83 1.22 -9.44
N GLU A 97 16.02 1.03 -9.99
CA GLU A 97 16.20 0.79 -11.42
C GLU A 97 15.49 -0.50 -11.87
N VAL A 98 15.62 -1.60 -11.12
CA VAL A 98 14.91 -2.86 -11.42
C VAL A 98 13.40 -2.63 -11.44
N LEU A 99 12.85 -1.96 -10.43
CA LEU A 99 11.42 -1.66 -10.33
C LEU A 99 10.93 -0.76 -11.46
N GLU A 100 11.68 0.29 -11.81
CA GLU A 100 11.36 1.19 -12.91
C GLU A 100 11.34 0.45 -14.26
N ARG A 101 12.29 -0.47 -14.51
CA ARG A 101 12.28 -1.30 -15.72
C ARG A 101 11.02 -2.17 -15.81
N HIS A 102 10.64 -2.86 -14.72
CA HIS A 102 9.42 -3.67 -14.68
C HIS A 102 8.14 -2.84 -14.85
N GLN A 103 8.13 -1.59 -14.37
CA GLN A 103 6.99 -0.68 -14.53
C GLN A 103 6.91 -0.06 -15.93
N SER A 104 8.03 0.09 -16.63
CA SER A 104 8.07 0.60 -18.01
C SER A 104 7.69 -0.45 -19.07
N GLY A 105 7.70 -1.74 -18.69
CA GLY A 105 7.42 -2.87 -19.57
C GLY A 105 5.95 -3.29 -19.59
N SER A 106 5.64 -4.34 -20.36
CA SER A 106 4.29 -4.91 -20.39
C SER A 106 3.98 -5.67 -19.09
N ARG A 107 2.81 -5.38 -18.52
CA ARG A 107 2.37 -5.88 -17.22
C ARG A 107 2.38 -7.39 -17.09
N VAL A 108 2.02 -8.09 -18.16
CA VAL A 108 1.97 -9.56 -18.22
C VAL A 108 3.33 -10.22 -17.92
N PHE A 109 4.43 -9.49 -18.13
CA PHE A 109 5.78 -9.97 -17.84
C PHE A 109 6.31 -9.48 -16.50
N ALA A 110 5.68 -8.49 -15.87
CA ALA A 110 6.08 -7.94 -14.57
C ALA A 110 5.40 -8.69 -13.41
N THR A 111 5.44 -10.03 -13.41
CA THR A 111 4.92 -10.84 -12.29
C THR A 111 5.79 -10.66 -11.05
N PHE A 112 5.25 -10.88 -9.86
CA PHE A 112 6.03 -10.74 -8.64
C PHE A 112 7.15 -11.76 -8.53
N GLU A 113 6.99 -12.97 -9.06
CA GLU A 113 8.07 -13.96 -9.11
C GLU A 113 9.23 -13.50 -9.98
N ARG A 114 8.94 -12.86 -11.11
CA ARG A 114 9.98 -12.34 -12.00
C ARG A 114 10.69 -11.14 -11.37
N ILE A 115 9.93 -10.21 -10.78
CA ILE A 115 10.51 -9.07 -10.05
C ILE A 115 11.37 -9.59 -8.89
N ALA A 116 10.86 -10.57 -8.14
CA ALA A 116 11.57 -11.20 -7.04
C ALA A 116 12.89 -11.86 -7.48
N ALA A 117 12.87 -12.60 -8.60
CA ALA A 117 14.05 -13.24 -9.15
C ALA A 117 15.15 -12.22 -9.51
N ASP A 118 14.78 -11.07 -10.08
CA ASP A 118 15.72 -10.00 -10.41
C ASP A 118 16.28 -9.29 -9.16
N LEU A 119 15.56 -9.33 -8.03
CA LEU A 119 15.93 -8.68 -6.77
C LEU A 119 16.68 -9.60 -5.78
N ALA A 120 16.62 -10.91 -5.97
CA ALA A 120 17.02 -11.92 -4.97
C ALA A 120 18.44 -11.74 -4.38
N PHE A 121 19.39 -11.22 -5.17
CA PHE A 121 20.79 -11.04 -4.74
C PHE A 121 21.14 -9.62 -4.27
N MET A 122 20.18 -8.68 -4.30
CA MET A 122 20.39 -7.29 -3.88
C MET A 122 19.49 -6.86 -2.72
N THR A 123 18.54 -7.71 -2.31
CA THR A 123 17.58 -7.42 -1.24
C THR A 123 17.64 -8.44 -0.11
N ARG A 124 17.09 -8.08 1.05
CA ARG A 124 16.84 -9.01 2.18
C ARG A 124 15.36 -9.11 2.48
N ASP A 125 14.95 -10.16 3.20
CA ASP A 125 13.56 -10.43 3.55
C ASP A 125 12.60 -10.38 2.35
N LEU A 126 13.05 -10.90 1.22
CA LEU A 126 12.24 -10.95 0.02
C LEU A 126 11.14 -12.01 0.19
N ALA A 127 9.89 -11.58 0.11
CA ALA A 127 8.73 -12.43 0.33
C ALA A 127 7.58 -12.07 -0.63
N ILE A 128 6.89 -13.10 -1.10
CA ILE A 128 5.59 -12.99 -1.76
C ILE A 128 4.54 -13.57 -0.81
N THR A 129 3.58 -12.76 -0.40
CA THR A 129 2.48 -13.11 0.51
C THR A 129 1.13 -12.85 -0.15
N THR A 130 0.05 -13.25 0.54
CA THR A 130 -1.33 -12.92 0.13
C THR A 130 -2.03 -12.25 1.30
N GLU A 131 -2.39 -11.00 1.12
CA GLU A 131 -3.06 -10.18 2.11
C GLU A 131 -4.57 -10.48 2.12
N THR A 132 -5.10 -10.79 3.29
CA THR A 132 -6.53 -11.01 3.53
C THR A 132 -7.25 -9.73 3.97
N THR A 133 -6.50 -8.68 4.23
CA THR A 133 -6.98 -7.33 4.54
C THR A 133 -6.55 -6.39 3.43
N GLU A 134 -7.45 -5.52 3.02
CA GLU A 134 -7.17 -4.48 2.05
C GLU A 134 -6.13 -3.51 2.60
N THR A 135 -5.14 -3.18 1.78
CA THR A 135 -4.14 -2.17 2.12
C THR A 135 -4.70 -0.78 1.86
N CYS A 136 -4.23 0.22 2.61
CA CYS A 136 -4.66 1.61 2.40
C CYS A 136 -4.52 2.05 0.95
N ALA A 137 -3.39 1.72 0.30
CA ALA A 137 -3.16 2.13 -1.08
C ALA A 137 -4.15 1.49 -2.06
N CYS A 138 -4.55 0.24 -1.83
CA CYS A 138 -5.60 -0.40 -2.64
C CYS A 138 -6.97 0.23 -2.41
N ALA A 139 -7.34 0.52 -1.15
CA ALA A 139 -8.57 1.23 -0.84
C ALA A 139 -8.62 2.63 -1.47
N ALA A 140 -7.47 3.30 -1.57
CA ALA A 140 -7.35 4.63 -2.17
C ALA A 140 -7.38 4.63 -3.71
N ALA A 141 -6.67 3.70 -4.36
CA ALA A 141 -6.49 3.69 -5.81
C ALA A 141 -7.51 2.81 -6.56
N TYR A 142 -7.94 1.70 -5.94
CA TYR A 142 -8.76 0.66 -6.56
C TYR A 142 -9.79 0.07 -5.57
N PRO A 143 -10.66 0.89 -4.95
CA PRO A 143 -11.61 0.42 -3.94
C PRO A 143 -12.56 -0.68 -4.44
N GLU A 144 -12.86 -0.70 -5.74
CA GLU A 144 -13.69 -1.71 -6.38
C GLU A 144 -13.03 -3.10 -6.50
N LEU A 145 -11.70 -3.17 -6.37
CA LEU A 145 -10.93 -4.42 -6.48
C LEU A 145 -10.75 -5.14 -5.14
N ARG A 146 -11.36 -4.64 -4.04
CA ARG A 146 -11.30 -5.26 -2.72
C ARG A 146 -11.69 -6.74 -2.74
N GLY A 147 -12.73 -7.10 -3.48
CA GLY A 147 -13.30 -8.46 -3.47
C GLY A 147 -13.72 -8.87 -2.05
N ASP A 148 -13.25 -10.04 -1.61
CA ASP A 148 -13.59 -10.62 -0.31
C ASP A 148 -12.64 -10.20 0.83
N LYS A 149 -11.63 -9.38 0.56
CA LYS A 149 -10.69 -8.90 1.59
C LYS A 149 -11.41 -8.04 2.62
N THR A 150 -10.92 -8.10 3.86
CA THR A 150 -11.39 -7.23 4.94
C THR A 150 -11.14 -5.77 4.55
N GLU A 151 -12.16 -4.91 4.62
CA GLU A 151 -12.09 -3.50 4.23
C GLU A 151 -11.05 -2.74 5.06
N PHE A 152 -10.29 -1.87 4.39
CA PHE A 152 -9.41 -0.94 5.07
C PHE A 152 -10.24 0.17 5.74
N VAL A 153 -10.05 0.36 7.05
CA VAL A 153 -10.64 1.49 7.78
C VAL A 153 -9.51 2.37 8.28
N LEU A 154 -9.51 3.63 7.85
CA LEU A 154 -8.59 4.63 8.37
C LEU A 154 -8.93 4.85 9.86
N ALA A 155 -8.00 4.53 10.75
CA ALA A 155 -8.14 4.86 12.17
C ALA A 155 -8.11 6.38 12.31
N GLY A 156 -9.20 6.96 12.82
CA GLY A 156 -9.33 8.40 13.09
C GLY A 156 -8.51 8.88 14.28
#